data_AF-A0A316V9P7-F1
#
_entry.id   AF-A0A316V9P7-F1
#
_cell.length_a   1.000
_cell.length_b   1.000
_cell.length_c   1.000
_cell.angle_alpha   90.00
_cell.angle_beta   90.00
_cell.angle_gamma   90.00
#
_symmetry.space_group_name_H-M   'P 1'
#
loop_
_entity.id
_entity.type
_entity.pdbx_description
1 polymer ?
#
loop_
_entity_poly.entity_id
_entity_poly.type
_entity_poly.pdbx_seq_one_letter_code
_entity_poly.pdbx_strand_id
1 'polypeptide(L)'
;MWSTILFTLILCLSFCELGFTAKRADRAKSIDLNRSPSPENSPDNRSALSQRPNTQRTVFKRKSKFDKTSPAYQARQILDGLGHQKGSKEYNSIYRCTVRRIRDAQKKELAKVSEIDKADWEARKEKRRQYSREHRARIQQRKELNISTPEDLKFFQKNEIRQKKRYLSNPQKYRDRALQQYYKRKAAKKEAEKNGKDQEPDQNIQS
;
A
#
# COMPACT_ATOMS: atom_id res chain seq x y z
N MET A 1 -7.98 32.56 -22.60
CA MET A 1 -7.35 31.87 -21.44
C MET A 1 -6.28 30.82 -21.81
N TRP A 2 -5.83 30.70 -23.07
CA TRP A 2 -4.78 29.74 -23.47
C TRP A 2 -3.35 30.33 -23.47
N SER A 3 -3.22 31.65 -23.33
CA SER A 3 -1.94 32.38 -23.43
C SER A 3 -1.04 32.23 -22.19
N THR A 4 -1.61 32.06 -21.00
CA THR A 4 -0.84 31.98 -19.74
C THR A 4 -0.13 30.63 -19.54
N ILE A 5 -0.71 29.55 -20.07
CA ILE A 5 -0.10 28.21 -20.03
C ILE A 5 1.12 28.13 -20.95
N LEU A 6 1.07 28.81 -22.11
CA LEU A 6 2.18 28.84 -23.05
C LEU A 6 3.39 29.60 -22.47
N PHE A 7 3.16 30.71 -21.77
CA PHE A 7 4.21 31.55 -21.20
C PHE A 7 4.96 30.87 -20.03
N THR A 8 4.24 30.10 -19.20
CA THR A 8 4.84 29.33 -18.09
C THR A 8 5.65 28.11 -18.57
N LEU A 9 5.29 27.52 -19.71
CA LEU A 9 6.04 26.42 -20.30
C LEU A 9 7.38 26.85 -20.91
N ILE A 10 7.45 28.05 -21.51
CA ILE A 10 8.67 28.58 -22.12
C ILE A 10 9.74 28.92 -21.07
N LEU A 11 9.34 29.53 -19.95
CA LEU A 11 10.27 29.87 -18.84
C LEU A 11 10.84 28.65 -18.09
N CYS A 12 10.25 27.46 -18.26
CA CYS A 12 10.69 26.24 -17.58
C CYS A 12 11.55 25.31 -18.45
N LEU A 13 11.89 25.70 -19.68
CA LEU A 13 12.76 24.93 -20.59
C LEU A 13 14.26 25.19 -20.34
N SER A 14 14.62 26.29 -19.67
CA SER A 14 16.00 26.69 -19.35
C SER A 14 16.63 25.94 -18.16
N PHE A 15 15.90 25.05 -17.47
CA PHE A 15 16.40 24.30 -16.31
C PHE A 15 16.64 22.80 -16.55
N CYS A 16 16.54 22.33 -17.80
CA CYS A 16 16.63 20.90 -18.11
C CYS A 16 18.05 20.37 -18.42
N GLU A 17 19.11 21.20 -18.32
CA GLU A 17 20.48 20.77 -18.63
C GLU A 17 21.22 19.98 -17.54
N LEU A 18 20.65 19.82 -16.33
CA LEU A 18 21.33 19.07 -15.27
C LEU A 18 20.96 17.57 -15.27
N GLY A 19 21.76 16.82 -16.02
CA GLY A 19 22.34 15.53 -15.62
C GLY A 19 21.40 14.41 -15.17
N PHE A 20 21.09 13.48 -16.07
CA PHE A 20 20.66 12.13 -15.66
C PHE A 20 21.13 11.05 -16.64
N THR A 21 22.31 10.48 -16.41
CA THR A 21 22.75 9.25 -17.05
C THR A 21 22.39 8.06 -16.18
N ALA A 22 21.36 7.29 -16.55
CA ALA A 22 21.05 6.02 -15.93
C ALA A 22 21.27 4.88 -16.93
N LYS A 23 22.36 4.12 -16.74
CA LYS A 23 22.58 2.82 -17.37
C LYS A 23 21.49 1.85 -16.88
N ARG A 24 20.71 1.28 -17.81
CA ARG A 24 19.83 0.14 -17.54
C ARG A 24 20.44 -1.08 -18.23
N ALA A 25 20.84 -2.05 -17.43
CA ALA A 25 21.19 -3.38 -17.92
C ALA A 25 19.91 -4.23 -17.98
N ASP A 26 19.54 -4.67 -19.17
CA ASP A 26 18.41 -5.56 -19.40
C ASP A 26 18.80 -6.99 -19.01
N ARG A 27 18.16 -7.55 -17.98
CA ARG A 27 18.16 -9.00 -17.73
C ARG A 27 16.94 -9.61 -18.39
N ALA A 28 17.11 -10.11 -19.61
CA ALA A 28 16.13 -10.98 -20.25
C ALA A 28 16.05 -12.30 -19.48
N LYS A 29 14.85 -12.67 -19.02
CA LYS A 29 14.54 -14.03 -18.58
C LYS A 29 13.99 -14.78 -19.80
N SER A 30 14.71 -15.78 -20.27
CA SER A 30 14.25 -16.70 -21.30
C SER A 30 13.09 -17.54 -20.76
N ILE A 31 11.96 -17.54 -21.47
CA ILE A 31 10.83 -18.44 -21.24
C ILE A 31 11.11 -19.70 -22.04
N ASP A 32 11.14 -20.85 -21.38
CA ASP A 32 11.28 -22.15 -22.04
C ASP A 32 9.92 -22.56 -22.61
N LEU A 33 9.85 -22.65 -23.94
CA LEU A 33 8.65 -22.96 -24.71
C LEU A 33 8.37 -24.47 -24.81
N ASN A 34 9.26 -25.31 -24.27
CA ASN A 34 9.14 -26.78 -24.36
C ASN A 34 8.51 -27.42 -23.12
N ARG A 35 7.86 -26.64 -22.24
CA ARG A 35 7.19 -27.20 -21.07
C ARG A 35 5.85 -27.82 -21.46
N SER A 36 5.80 -29.15 -21.50
CA SER A 36 4.56 -29.91 -21.70
C SER A 36 3.50 -29.51 -20.64
N PRO A 37 2.21 -29.35 -21.03
CA PRO A 37 1.15 -29.04 -20.09
C PRO A 37 0.99 -30.19 -19.08
N SER A 38 0.89 -29.84 -17.79
CA SER A 38 0.65 -30.80 -16.72
C SER A 38 -0.73 -31.44 -16.90
N PRO A 39 -0.90 -32.77 -16.70
CA PRO A 39 -2.17 -33.44 -16.91
C PRO A 39 -3.21 -32.96 -15.89
N GLU A 40 -4.39 -32.60 -16.40
CA GLU A 40 -5.62 -32.37 -15.63
C GLU A 40 -6.05 -33.66 -14.94
N ASN A 41 -6.31 -33.60 -13.63
CA ASN A 41 -7.34 -34.42 -12.97
C ASN A 41 -7.49 -34.04 -11.49
N SER A 42 -8.57 -33.33 -11.17
CA SER A 42 -9.31 -33.47 -9.92
C SER A 42 -10.70 -32.85 -10.13
N PRO A 43 -11.80 -33.60 -9.92
CA PRO A 43 -13.13 -33.00 -9.97
C PRO A 43 -13.29 -32.07 -8.76
N ASP A 44 -13.38 -30.77 -9.03
CA ASP A 44 -13.67 -29.75 -8.03
C ASP A 44 -15.10 -29.92 -7.51
N ASN A 45 -15.27 -30.68 -6.43
CA ASN A 45 -16.38 -30.52 -5.51
C ASN A 45 -16.19 -29.20 -4.75
N ARG A 46 -16.53 -28.09 -5.41
CA ARG A 46 -16.70 -26.77 -4.76
C ARG A 46 -18.13 -26.29 -4.96
N SER A 47 -18.97 -26.79 -4.07
CA SER A 47 -20.25 -26.19 -3.71
C SER A 47 -20.11 -24.68 -3.57
N ALA A 48 -20.99 -23.97 -4.29
CA ALA A 48 -21.50 -22.62 -4.04
C ALA A 48 -20.58 -21.68 -3.24
N LEU A 49 -19.63 -21.04 -3.92
CA LEU A 49 -18.90 -19.91 -3.34
C LEU A 49 -19.21 -18.61 -4.08
N SER A 50 -20.06 -17.79 -3.43
CA SER A 50 -20.06 -16.33 -3.50
C SER A 50 -20.19 -15.73 -4.91
N GLN A 51 -21.42 -15.38 -5.28
CA GLN A 51 -21.67 -14.27 -6.19
C GLN A 51 -21.07 -13.00 -5.58
N ARG A 52 -19.78 -12.77 -5.82
CA ARG A 52 -19.18 -11.45 -5.61
C ARG A 52 -19.82 -10.54 -6.66
N PRO A 53 -20.29 -9.34 -6.28
CA PRO A 53 -20.70 -8.37 -7.27
C PRO A 53 -19.52 -8.17 -8.22
N ASN A 54 -19.81 -8.27 -9.51
CA ASN A 54 -18.87 -8.11 -10.61
C ASN A 54 -18.25 -6.71 -10.49
N THR A 55 -17.20 -6.56 -9.67
CA THR A 55 -16.39 -5.35 -9.65
C THR A 55 -15.83 -5.28 -11.05
N GLN A 56 -16.38 -4.39 -11.86
CA GLN A 56 -15.89 -4.04 -13.17
C GLN A 56 -14.39 -3.86 -13.04
N ARG A 57 -13.64 -4.91 -13.38
CA ARG A 57 -12.21 -4.80 -13.60
C ARG A 57 -12.15 -3.80 -14.73
N THR A 58 -11.80 -2.56 -14.44
CA THR A 58 -11.48 -1.56 -15.44
C THR A 58 -10.36 -2.17 -16.27
N VAL A 59 -10.73 -2.84 -17.34
CA VAL A 59 -9.82 -3.33 -18.36
C VAL A 59 -9.19 -2.05 -18.87
N PHE A 60 -7.93 -1.81 -18.49
CA PHE A 60 -7.15 -0.72 -19.03
C PHE A 60 -7.00 -1.01 -20.53
N LYS A 61 -7.96 -0.53 -21.32
CA LYS A 61 -7.89 -0.57 -22.79
C LYS A 61 -6.57 0.10 -23.15
N ARG A 62 -5.70 -0.62 -23.87
CA ARG A 62 -4.49 -0.03 -24.45
C ARG A 62 -4.96 1.15 -25.29
N LYS A 63 -4.71 2.39 -24.82
CA LYS A 63 -5.12 3.61 -25.53
C LYS A 63 -4.57 3.55 -26.95
N SER A 64 -5.43 3.71 -27.95
CA SER A 64 -5.05 3.68 -29.36
C SER A 64 -3.97 4.74 -29.63
N LYS A 65 -3.12 4.51 -30.64
CA LYS A 65 -2.01 5.43 -30.99
C LYS A 65 -2.46 6.87 -31.29
N PHE A 66 -3.77 7.06 -31.52
CA PHE A 66 -4.44 8.30 -31.89
C PHE A 66 -5.37 8.87 -30.81
N ASP A 67 -5.32 8.37 -29.57
CA ASP A 67 -6.10 8.95 -28.48
C ASP A 67 -5.66 10.40 -28.22
N LYS A 68 -6.51 11.35 -28.64
CA LYS A 68 -6.29 12.81 -28.49
C LYS A 68 -6.16 13.24 -27.03
N THR A 69 -6.69 12.43 -26.10
CA THR A 69 -6.61 12.67 -24.65
C THR A 69 -5.34 12.07 -24.03
N SER A 70 -4.55 11.32 -24.80
CA SER A 70 -3.33 10.71 -24.28
C SER A 70 -2.25 11.77 -24.04
N PRO A 71 -1.52 11.71 -22.91
CA PRO A 71 -0.40 12.60 -22.64
C PRO A 71 0.68 12.58 -23.74
N ALA A 72 0.84 11.43 -24.41
CA ALA A 72 1.77 11.23 -25.51
C ALA A 72 1.35 11.95 -26.80
N TYR A 73 0.05 12.06 -27.07
CA TYR A 73 -0.46 12.81 -28.21
C TYR A 73 -0.35 14.32 -27.95
N GLN A 74 -0.75 14.77 -26.77
CA GLN A 74 -0.67 16.18 -26.36
C GLN A 74 0.77 16.69 -26.34
N ALA A 75 1.71 15.91 -25.80
CA ALA A 75 3.13 16.27 -25.83
C ALA A 75 3.66 16.40 -27.27
N ARG A 76 3.25 15.51 -28.20
CA ARG A 76 3.64 15.63 -29.62
C ARG A 76 3.16 16.92 -30.23
N GLN A 77 1.89 17.29 -30.03
CA GLN A 77 1.33 18.54 -30.54
C GLN A 77 2.08 19.78 -30.00
N ILE A 78 2.45 19.78 -28.71
CA ILE A 78 3.21 20.88 -28.11
C ILE A 78 4.59 20.99 -28.75
N LEU A 79 5.33 19.88 -28.89
CA LEU A 79 6.67 19.91 -29.47
C LEU A 79 6.65 20.23 -30.96
N ASP A 80 5.64 19.75 -31.70
CA ASP A 80 5.44 20.07 -33.11
C ASP A 80 5.19 21.59 -33.27
N GLY A 81 4.39 22.19 -32.40
CA GLY A 81 4.14 23.64 -32.38
C GLY A 81 5.34 24.50 -31.95
N LEU A 82 6.30 23.92 -31.24
CA LEU A 82 7.57 24.58 -30.87
C LEU A 82 8.67 24.40 -31.92
N GLY A 83 8.40 23.70 -33.02
CA GLY A 83 9.35 23.49 -34.12
C GLY A 83 10.45 22.47 -33.83
N HIS A 84 10.32 21.63 -32.80
CA HIS A 84 11.33 20.61 -32.52
C HIS A 84 11.24 19.45 -33.52
N GLN A 85 12.35 19.14 -34.18
CA GLN A 85 12.40 18.06 -35.18
C GLN A 85 12.23 16.68 -34.53
N LYS A 86 11.24 15.91 -35.00
CA LYS A 86 10.99 14.53 -34.54
C LYS A 86 12.23 13.67 -34.71
N GLY A 87 12.60 12.98 -33.64
CA GLY A 87 13.74 12.05 -33.63
C GLY A 87 15.07 12.68 -33.21
N SER A 88 15.17 14.01 -33.08
CA SER A 88 16.37 14.64 -32.51
C SER A 88 16.55 14.28 -31.03
N LYS A 89 17.80 14.37 -30.54
CA LYS A 89 18.10 14.13 -29.12
C LYS A 89 17.35 15.12 -28.22
N GLU A 90 17.29 16.38 -28.63
CA GLU A 90 16.57 17.45 -27.96
C GLU A 90 15.06 17.17 -27.90
N TYR A 91 14.47 16.79 -29.04
CA TYR A 91 13.06 16.42 -29.13
C TYR A 91 12.74 15.28 -28.14
N ASN A 92 13.56 14.23 -28.11
CA ASN A 92 13.32 13.09 -27.23
C ASN A 92 13.45 13.43 -25.75
N SER A 93 14.38 14.31 -25.39
CA SER A 93 14.57 14.80 -24.03
C SER A 93 13.34 15.60 -23.58
N ILE A 94 12.95 16.60 -24.36
CA ILE A 94 11.82 17.49 -24.07
C ILE A 94 10.51 16.70 -24.06
N TYR A 95 10.30 15.83 -25.05
CA TYR A 95 9.09 15.01 -25.17
C TYR A 95 8.79 14.20 -23.91
N ARG A 96 9.79 13.51 -23.35
CA ARG A 96 9.63 12.70 -22.14
C ARG A 96 9.22 13.56 -20.95
N CYS A 97 9.84 14.73 -20.80
CA CYS A 97 9.50 15.70 -19.76
C CYS A 97 8.06 16.22 -19.92
N THR A 98 7.67 16.59 -21.14
CA THR A 98 6.33 17.12 -21.45
C THR A 98 5.24 16.07 -21.18
N VAL A 99 5.46 14.82 -21.59
CA VAL A 99 4.54 13.70 -21.28
C VAL A 99 4.34 13.53 -19.78
N ARG A 100 5.43 13.62 -18.99
CA ARG A 100 5.37 13.49 -17.54
C ARG A 100 4.56 14.63 -16.92
N ARG A 101 4.85 15.88 -17.32
CA ARG A 101 4.16 17.07 -16.83
C ARG A 101 2.66 17.02 -17.10
N ILE A 102 2.26 16.63 -18.31
CA ILE A 102 0.84 16.47 -18.68
C ILE A 102 0.17 15.40 -17.81
N ARG A 103 0.82 14.26 -17.59
CA ARG A 103 0.28 13.20 -16.72
C ARG A 103 0.10 13.69 -15.29
N ASP A 104 1.05 14.46 -14.77
CA ASP A 104 0.98 14.97 -13.40
C ASP A 104 -0.10 16.06 -13.27
N ALA A 105 -0.30 16.90 -14.30
CA ALA A 105 -1.40 17.85 -14.36
C ALA A 105 -2.77 17.16 -14.39
N GLN A 106 -2.95 16.17 -15.27
CA GLN A 106 -4.18 15.36 -15.34
C GLN A 106 -4.48 14.66 -14.01
N LYS A 107 -3.44 14.11 -13.33
CA LYS A 107 -3.59 13.52 -12.00
C LYS A 107 -4.02 14.54 -10.95
N LYS A 108 -3.47 15.76 -10.98
CA LYS A 108 -3.84 16.84 -10.05
C LYS A 108 -5.29 17.27 -10.25
N GLU A 109 -5.76 17.36 -11.50
CA GLU A 109 -7.17 17.66 -11.80
C GLU A 109 -8.09 16.52 -11.31
N LEU A 110 -7.74 15.26 -11.57
CA LEU A 110 -8.48 14.12 -11.03
C LEU A 110 -8.49 14.10 -9.50
N ALA A 111 -7.37 14.48 -8.86
CA ALA A 111 -7.27 14.54 -7.40
C ALA A 111 -8.10 15.68 -6.78
N LYS A 112 -8.35 16.77 -7.52
CA LYS A 112 -9.24 17.86 -7.09
C LYS A 112 -10.72 17.44 -7.15
N VAL A 113 -11.08 16.55 -8.07
CA VAL A 113 -12.44 15.99 -8.20
C VAL A 113 -12.71 14.87 -7.17
N SER A 114 -11.67 14.32 -6.53
CA SER A 114 -11.76 13.15 -5.64
C SER A 114 -11.89 13.47 -4.14
N GLU A 115 -12.42 14.63 -3.74
CA GLU A 115 -12.67 14.93 -2.31
C GLU A 115 -13.67 13.96 -1.65
N ILE A 116 -14.43 13.20 -2.46
CA ILE A 116 -15.32 12.11 -2.04
C ILE A 116 -14.57 10.91 -1.42
N ASP A 117 -13.25 10.75 -1.56
CA ASP A 117 -12.61 9.46 -1.24
C ASP A 117 -11.88 9.37 0.12
N LYS A 118 -11.77 10.44 0.91
CA LYS A 118 -11.01 10.36 2.19
C LYS A 118 -11.74 9.55 3.26
N ALA A 119 -13.04 9.82 3.45
CA ALA A 119 -13.86 9.10 4.42
C ALA A 119 -14.02 7.63 4.04
N ASP A 120 -14.29 7.35 2.76
CA ASP A 120 -14.39 5.99 2.23
C ASP A 120 -13.05 5.23 2.29
N TRP A 121 -11.94 5.92 2.04
CA TRP A 121 -10.60 5.36 2.20
C TRP A 121 -10.30 4.99 3.66
N GLU A 122 -10.59 5.88 4.61
CA GLU A 122 -10.41 5.59 6.03
C GLU A 122 -11.37 4.47 6.50
N ALA A 123 -12.61 4.45 6.03
CA ALA A 123 -13.56 3.36 6.32
C ALA A 123 -13.06 2.00 5.78
N ARG A 124 -12.54 1.96 4.54
CA ARG A 124 -11.92 0.74 3.97
C ARG A 124 -10.69 0.30 4.77
N LYS A 125 -9.87 1.26 5.21
CA LYS A 125 -8.67 1.01 6.01
C LYS A 125 -9.04 0.49 7.40
N GLU A 126 -10.08 1.01 8.03
CA GLU A 126 -10.56 0.49 9.32
C GLU A 126 -11.18 -0.90 9.18
N LYS A 127 -11.98 -1.17 8.14
CA LYS A 127 -12.47 -2.53 7.84
C LYS A 127 -11.31 -3.54 7.71
N ARG A 128 -10.22 -3.17 7.04
CA ARG A 128 -9.02 -4.02 6.95
C ARG A 128 -8.33 -4.22 8.30
N ARG A 129 -8.26 -3.18 9.13
CA ARG A 129 -7.70 -3.26 10.49
C ARG A 129 -8.54 -4.18 11.36
N GLN A 130 -9.86 -4.04 11.33
CA GLN A 130 -10.80 -4.87 12.05
C GLN A 130 -10.64 -6.35 11.67
N TYR A 131 -10.68 -6.67 10.37
CA TYR A 131 -10.43 -8.04 9.90
C TYR A 131 -9.08 -8.58 10.39
N SER A 132 -8.02 -7.77 10.36
CA SER A 132 -6.71 -8.20 10.88
C SER A 132 -6.71 -8.41 12.40
N ARG A 133 -7.47 -7.64 13.18
CA ARG A 133 -7.59 -7.82 14.64
C ARG A 133 -8.32 -9.12 14.93
N GLU A 134 -9.47 -9.33 14.31
CA GLU A 134 -10.30 -10.54 14.45
C GLU A 134 -9.57 -11.80 14.01
N HIS A 135 -8.84 -11.74 12.90
CA HIS A 135 -8.04 -12.87 12.43
C HIS A 135 -6.94 -13.25 13.43
N ARG A 136 -6.23 -12.26 13.99
CA ARG A 136 -5.21 -12.52 15.02
C ARG A 136 -5.82 -13.05 16.32
N ALA A 137 -6.98 -12.54 16.73
CA ALA A 137 -7.69 -13.02 17.90
C ALA A 137 -8.07 -14.50 17.75
N ARG A 138 -8.61 -14.91 16.59
CA ARG A 138 -8.92 -16.31 16.29
C ARG A 138 -7.69 -17.23 16.34
N ILE A 139 -6.57 -16.80 15.75
CA ILE A 139 -5.31 -17.56 15.80
C ILE A 139 -4.84 -17.73 17.26
N GLN A 140 -4.96 -16.67 18.06
CA GLN A 140 -4.55 -16.68 19.46
C GLN A 140 -5.46 -17.59 20.32
N GLN A 141 -6.77 -17.56 20.12
CA GLN A 141 -7.71 -18.48 20.76
C GLN A 141 -7.39 -19.94 20.43
N ARG A 142 -7.12 -20.26 19.16
CA ARG A 142 -6.71 -21.62 18.76
C ARG A 142 -5.42 -22.06 19.45
N LYS A 143 -4.47 -21.14 19.63
CA LYS A 143 -3.23 -21.41 20.35
C LYS A 143 -3.50 -21.71 21.83
N GLU A 144 -4.37 -20.93 22.48
CA GLU A 144 -4.76 -21.13 23.89
C GLU A 144 -5.49 -22.46 24.10
N LEU A 145 -6.28 -22.88 23.12
CA LEU A 145 -6.97 -24.18 23.12
C LEU A 145 -6.10 -25.35 22.65
N ASN A 146 -4.84 -25.13 22.28
CA ASN A 146 -3.92 -26.12 21.69
C ASN A 146 -4.42 -26.79 20.38
N ILE A 147 -5.35 -26.17 19.66
CA ILE A 147 -5.89 -26.64 18.36
C ILE A 147 -5.24 -25.83 17.23
N SER A 148 -3.91 -25.79 17.20
CA SER A 148 -3.17 -24.99 16.21
C SER A 148 -3.09 -25.70 14.85
N THR A 149 -3.45 -25.01 13.78
CA THR A 149 -3.30 -25.52 12.41
C THR A 149 -1.86 -25.35 11.90
N PRO A 150 -1.42 -26.08 10.86
CA PRO A 150 -0.10 -25.88 10.25
C PRO A 150 0.14 -24.45 9.75
N GLU A 151 -0.92 -23.74 9.34
CA GLU A 151 -0.84 -22.34 8.92
C GLU A 151 -0.60 -21.39 10.10
N ASP A 152 -1.22 -21.67 11.24
CA ASP A 152 -1.01 -20.92 12.49
C ASP A 152 0.45 -21.05 12.96
N LEU A 153 1.02 -22.27 12.87
CA LEU A 153 2.43 -22.50 13.20
C LEU A 153 3.36 -21.66 12.30
N LYS A 154 3.12 -21.66 10.98
CA LYS A 154 3.87 -20.81 10.03
C LYS A 154 3.71 -19.32 10.36
N PHE A 155 2.51 -18.90 10.77
CA PHE A 155 2.26 -17.52 11.20
C PHE A 155 3.10 -17.14 12.43
N PHE A 156 3.11 -17.99 13.47
CA PHE A 156 3.89 -17.75 14.69
C PHE A 156 5.40 -17.74 14.42
N GLN A 157 5.92 -18.68 13.64
CA GLN A 157 7.33 -18.70 13.23
C GLN A 157 7.75 -17.41 12.51
N LYS A 158 6.95 -16.97 11.53
CA LYS A 158 7.20 -15.70 10.82
C LYS A 158 7.14 -14.50 11.75
N ASN A 159 6.21 -14.50 12.71
CA ASN A 159 6.06 -13.42 13.68
C ASN A 159 7.27 -13.36 14.62
N GLU A 160 7.76 -14.50 15.10
CA GLU A 160 8.95 -14.59 15.95
C GLU A 160 10.20 -14.05 15.24
N ILE A 161 10.46 -14.50 14.01
CA ILE A 161 11.57 -13.97 13.18
C ILE A 161 11.46 -12.46 13.02
N ARG A 162 10.25 -11.96 12.75
CA ARG A 162 10.01 -10.51 12.61
C ARG A 162 10.23 -9.77 13.92
N GLN A 163 9.82 -10.31 15.05
CA GLN A 163 10.05 -9.72 16.36
C GLN A 163 11.54 -9.65 16.70
N LYS A 164 12.29 -10.75 16.48
CA LYS A 164 13.75 -10.79 16.65
C LYS A 164 14.43 -9.74 15.79
N LYS A 165 14.10 -9.65 14.50
CA LYS A 165 14.65 -8.63 13.59
C LYS A 165 14.38 -7.20 14.07
N ARG A 166 13.16 -6.92 14.54
CA ARG A 166 12.82 -5.58 15.05
C ARG A 166 13.54 -5.26 16.36
N TYR A 167 13.66 -6.23 17.27
CA TYR A 167 14.42 -6.07 18.51
C TYR A 167 15.88 -5.76 18.20
N LEU A 168 16.51 -6.53 17.30
CA LEU A 168 17.89 -6.31 16.87
C LEU A 168 18.09 -4.95 16.19
N SER A 169 17.09 -4.44 15.46
CA SER A 169 17.19 -3.13 14.81
C SER A 169 17.21 -1.94 15.77
N ASN A 170 16.58 -2.07 16.94
CA ASN A 170 16.57 -1.01 17.97
C ASN A 170 16.25 -1.62 19.34
N PRO A 171 17.25 -2.19 20.04
CA PRO A 171 17.02 -2.89 21.30
C PRO A 171 16.53 -1.95 22.41
N GLN A 172 17.01 -0.70 22.43
CA GLN A 172 16.66 0.27 23.47
C GLN A 172 15.15 0.59 23.47
N LYS A 173 14.57 0.82 22.30
CA LYS A 173 13.12 1.04 22.16
C LYS A 173 12.28 -0.10 22.75
N TYR A 174 12.76 -1.34 22.65
CA TYR A 174 12.07 -2.50 23.20
C TYR A 174 12.25 -2.59 24.73
N ARG A 175 13.43 -2.26 25.24
CA ARG A 175 13.67 -2.13 26.70
C ARG A 175 12.78 -1.07 27.30
N ASP A 176 12.72 0.12 26.71
CA ASP A 176 11.87 1.23 27.19
C ASP A 176 10.40 0.83 27.19
N ARG A 177 9.94 0.14 26.14
CA ARG A 177 8.57 -0.36 26.06
C ARG A 177 8.28 -1.43 27.13
N ALA A 178 9.23 -2.31 27.42
CA ALA A 178 9.10 -3.31 28.48
C ALA A 178 9.02 -2.64 29.86
N LEU A 179 9.86 -1.63 30.12
CA LEU A 179 9.79 -0.81 31.34
C LEU A 179 8.45 -0.10 31.47
N GLN A 180 7.96 0.53 30.41
CA GLN A 180 6.63 1.16 30.41
C GLN A 180 5.52 0.15 30.73
N GLN A 181 5.57 -1.05 30.18
CA GLN A 181 4.58 -2.10 30.50
C GLN A 181 4.70 -2.58 31.95
N TYR A 182 5.91 -2.71 32.48
CA TYR A 182 6.15 -3.04 33.88
C TYR A 182 5.51 -1.99 34.81
N TYR A 183 5.77 -0.70 34.58
CA TYR A 183 5.19 0.37 35.39
C TYR A 183 3.66 0.43 35.29
N LYS A 184 3.09 0.21 34.10
CA LYS A 184 1.63 0.12 33.91
C LYS A 184 1.03 -1.04 34.71
N ARG A 185 1.65 -2.22 34.69
CA ARG A 185 1.21 -3.38 35.48
C ARG A 185 1.35 -3.12 36.98
N LYS A 186 2.45 -2.47 37.40
CA LYS A 186 2.69 -2.11 38.80
C LYS A 186 1.65 -1.10 39.30
N ALA A 187 1.28 -0.11 38.49
CA ALA A 187 0.22 0.84 38.80
C ALA A 187 -1.14 0.15 38.93
N ALA A 188 -1.53 -0.68 37.95
CA ALA A 188 -2.79 -1.42 37.99
C ALA A 188 -2.91 -2.36 39.20
N LYS A 189 -1.81 -3.00 39.62
CA LYS A 189 -1.78 -3.80 40.85
C LYS A 189 -2.02 -2.96 42.10
N LYS A 190 -1.35 -1.80 42.21
CA LYS A 190 -1.56 -0.87 43.33
C LYS A 190 -2.99 -0.33 43.38
N GLU A 191 -3.61 -0.06 42.23
CA GLU A 191 -5.02 0.35 42.16
C GLU A 191 -5.94 -0.79 42.59
N ALA A 192 -5.69 -2.02 42.15
CA ALA A 192 -6.46 -3.18 42.60
C ALA A 192 -6.30 -3.46 44.10
N GLU A 193 -5.11 -3.28 44.66
CA GLU A 193 -4.84 -3.42 46.11
C GLU A 193 -5.53 -2.33 46.94
N LYS A 194 -5.66 -1.10 46.41
CA LYS A 194 -6.43 -0.04 47.07
C LYS A 194 -7.92 -0.36 47.05
N ASN A 195 -8.46 -0.69 45.88
CA ASN A 195 -9.88 -1.01 45.71
C ASN A 195 -10.29 -2.28 46.47
N GLY A 196 -9.36 -3.21 46.72
CA GLY A 196 -9.61 -4.42 47.52
C GLY A 196 -9.57 -4.18 49.04
N LYS A 197 -8.95 -3.10 49.52
CA LYS A 197 -8.98 -2.70 50.94
C LYS A 197 -10.23 -1.90 51.31
N ASP A 198 -10.85 -1.24 50.34
CA ASP A 198 -12.11 -0.50 50.53
C ASP A 198 -13.36 -1.42 50.52
N GLN A 199 -13.17 -2.75 50.46
CA GLN A 199 -14.23 -3.78 50.45
C GLN A 199 -14.11 -4.79 51.62
N GLU A 200 -13.50 -4.44 52.75
CA GLU A 200 -13.72 -5.24 53.98
C GLU A 200 -15.13 -4.94 54.53
N PRO A 201 -16.05 -5.91 54.59
CA PRO A 201 -17.33 -5.71 55.26
C PRO A 201 -17.09 -5.65 56.78
N ASP A 202 -17.53 -4.57 57.40
CA ASP A 202 -17.63 -4.40 58.84
C ASP A 202 -18.54 -5.50 59.42
N GLN A 203 -17.96 -6.64 59.77
CA GLN A 203 -18.60 -7.68 60.57
C GLN A 203 -18.50 -7.28 62.05
N ASN A 204 -19.26 -6.28 62.48
CA ASN A 204 -19.52 -6.13 63.91
C ASN A 204 -20.78 -5.32 64.21
N ILE A 205 -21.95 -5.96 64.14
CA ILE A 205 -23.11 -5.57 64.97
C ILE A 205 -23.67 -6.83 65.63
N GLN A 206 -23.11 -7.08 66.81
CA GLN A 206 -23.72 -7.46 68.09
C GLN A 206 -24.80 -8.57 68.14
N SER A 207 -24.44 -9.54 68.99
CA SER A 207 -25.26 -10.50 69.72
C SER A 207 -26.39 -9.87 70.52
#